data_AF-A0A1G4E7B1-F1
#
_entry.id   AF-A0A1G4E7B1-F1
#
_cell.length_a   1.000
_cell.length_b   1.000
_cell.length_c   1.000
_cell.angle_alpha   90.00
_cell.angle_beta   90.00
_cell.angle_gamma   90.00
#
_symmetry.space_group_name_H-M   'P 1'
#
loop_
_entity.id
_entity.type
_entity.pdbx_description
1 polymer ?
#
loop_
_entity_poly.entity_id
_entity_poly.type
_entity_poly.pdbx_seq_one_letter_code
_entity_poly.pdbx_strand_id
1 'polypeptide(L)'
;MYCDSLHHWLYGKLCDIEATEDQINDFYHGWKNLFNNYKVKTCKSKKYNFKILHLKNKKLLFDFLEYYHRIKEKIDAGTNDDIIKYCKYIEKIFKIYKEIIQKHKFHGYREEINYFQSIFLPENEELIYLNNKCPDKCLHLVFNKKYEKLCPTDEDKVISVKEGPKSCENSPTLSILKDSIGIDEYVRYFS
;
A
#
# COMPACT_ATOMS: atom_id res chain seq x y z
N MET A 1 -14.83 8.40 -5.75
CA MET A 1 -15.54 8.13 -4.48
C MET A 1 -16.60 7.04 -4.63
N TYR A 2 -17.82 7.30 -5.16
CA TYR A 2 -18.88 6.26 -5.20
C TYR A 2 -18.53 4.99 -6.00
N CYS A 3 -17.86 5.12 -7.15
CA CYS A 3 -17.47 3.96 -7.96
C CYS A 3 -16.38 3.11 -7.29
N ASP A 4 -15.40 3.76 -6.67
CA ASP A 4 -14.28 3.09 -6.01
C ASP A 4 -14.80 2.30 -4.81
N SER A 5 -15.69 2.87 -4.00
CA SER A 5 -16.34 2.16 -2.90
C SER A 5 -17.16 0.97 -3.39
N LEU A 6 -17.91 1.12 -4.51
CA LEU A 6 -18.68 0.02 -5.11
C LEU A 6 -17.76 -1.11 -5.59
N HIS A 7 -16.67 -0.80 -6.29
CA HIS A 7 -15.71 -1.80 -6.77
C HIS A 7 -15.05 -2.54 -5.59
N HIS A 8 -14.63 -1.83 -4.54
CA HIS A 8 -14.02 -2.45 -3.36
C HIS A 8 -15.02 -3.26 -2.52
N TRP A 9 -16.28 -2.82 -2.43
CA TRP A 9 -17.35 -3.62 -1.84
C TRP A 9 -17.54 -4.93 -2.60
N LEU A 10 -17.57 -4.87 -3.93
CA LEU A 10 -17.69 -6.03 -4.79
C LEU A 10 -16.50 -6.99 -4.65
N TYR A 11 -15.26 -6.48 -4.55
CA TYR A 11 -14.08 -7.30 -4.28
C TYR A 11 -14.26 -8.11 -2.99
N GLY A 12 -14.85 -7.50 -1.97
CA GLY A 12 -15.23 -8.19 -0.73
C GLY A 12 -16.21 -9.33 -0.97
N LYS A 13 -17.25 -9.11 -1.77
CA LYS A 13 -18.22 -10.17 -2.11
C LYS A 13 -17.63 -11.33 -2.88
N LEU A 14 -16.71 -11.07 -3.80
CA LEU A 14 -15.98 -12.13 -4.49
C LEU A 14 -15.08 -12.91 -3.52
N CYS A 15 -14.49 -12.24 -2.53
CA CYS A 15 -13.73 -12.89 -1.45
C CYS A 15 -14.60 -13.73 -0.51
N ASP A 16 -15.78 -13.24 -0.13
CA ASP A 16 -16.71 -13.94 0.78
C ASP A 16 -17.14 -15.31 0.22
N ILE A 17 -17.31 -15.41 -1.10
CA ILE A 17 -17.70 -16.65 -1.80
C ILE A 17 -16.51 -17.50 -2.26
N GLU A 18 -15.28 -17.10 -1.92
CA GLU A 18 -14.05 -17.76 -2.37
C GLU A 18 -13.97 -17.95 -3.89
N ALA A 19 -14.38 -16.92 -4.65
CA ALA A 19 -14.51 -17.02 -6.11
C ALA A 19 -13.22 -17.50 -6.79
N THR A 20 -13.36 -18.44 -7.72
CA THR A 20 -12.27 -18.90 -8.58
C THR A 20 -11.86 -17.81 -9.58
N GLU A 21 -10.68 -17.94 -10.19
CA GLU A 21 -10.22 -17.01 -11.23
C GLU A 21 -11.22 -16.93 -12.41
N ASP A 22 -11.82 -18.06 -12.78
CA ASP A 22 -12.84 -18.13 -13.84
C ASP A 22 -14.13 -17.42 -13.43
N GLN A 23 -14.63 -17.64 -12.21
CA GLN A 23 -15.82 -16.95 -11.70
C GLN A 23 -15.62 -15.43 -11.62
N ILE A 24 -14.43 -14.97 -11.23
CA ILE A 24 -14.07 -13.55 -11.24
C ILE A 24 -14.09 -13.01 -12.68
N ASN A 25 -13.51 -13.74 -13.63
CA ASN A 25 -13.47 -13.35 -15.03
C ASN A 25 -14.87 -13.25 -15.65
N ASP A 26 -15.72 -14.25 -15.41
CA ASP A 26 -17.10 -14.32 -15.87
C ASP A 26 -17.92 -13.16 -15.29
N PHE A 27 -17.75 -12.90 -13.99
CA PHE A 27 -18.40 -11.78 -13.33
C PHE A 27 -18.07 -10.44 -14.00
N TYR A 28 -16.78 -10.14 -14.22
CA TYR A 28 -16.39 -8.88 -14.87
C TYR A 28 -16.81 -8.80 -16.33
N HIS A 29 -16.87 -9.94 -17.03
CA HIS A 29 -17.41 -9.99 -18.38
C HIS A 29 -18.90 -9.63 -18.39
N GLY A 30 -19.70 -10.24 -17.51
CA GLY A 30 -21.11 -9.94 -17.33
C GLY A 30 -21.36 -8.47 -16.93
N TRP A 31 -20.60 -7.97 -15.95
CA TRP A 31 -20.65 -6.56 -15.53
C TRP A 31 -20.41 -5.60 -16.69
N LYS A 32 -19.34 -5.83 -17.46
CA LYS A 32 -19.01 -4.99 -18.62
C LYS A 32 -20.13 -4.99 -19.65
N ASN A 33 -20.70 -6.17 -19.95
CA ASN A 33 -21.78 -6.30 -20.90
C ASN A 33 -23.05 -5.58 -20.44
N LEU A 34 -23.44 -5.73 -19.17
CA LEU A 34 -24.58 -5.01 -18.60
C LEU A 34 -24.40 -3.49 -18.71
N PHE A 35 -23.25 -2.97 -18.29
CA PHE A 35 -22.98 -1.53 -18.33
C PHE A 35 -22.97 -0.97 -19.76
N ASN A 36 -22.45 -1.74 -20.72
CA ASN A 36 -22.48 -1.37 -22.13
C ASN A 36 -23.92 -1.36 -22.68
N ASN A 37 -24.72 -2.38 -22.37
CA ASN A 37 -26.10 -2.51 -22.85
C ASN A 37 -26.98 -1.37 -22.33
N TYR A 38 -26.84 -1.00 -21.07
CA TYR A 38 -27.58 0.12 -20.46
C TYR A 38 -26.92 1.49 -20.68
N LYS A 39 -25.86 1.57 -21.51
CA LYS A 39 -25.12 2.81 -21.81
C LYS A 39 -24.66 3.58 -20.56
N VAL A 40 -24.37 2.86 -19.47
CA VAL A 40 -23.92 3.45 -18.20
C VAL A 40 -22.48 3.95 -18.41
N LYS A 41 -22.29 5.26 -18.28
CA LYS A 41 -20.99 5.91 -18.54
C LYS A 41 -20.04 5.86 -17.33
N THR A 42 -20.58 5.71 -16.13
CA THR A 42 -19.85 5.74 -14.85
C THR A 42 -19.59 4.33 -14.31
N CYS A 43 -18.61 4.20 -13.41
CA CYS A 43 -18.28 2.96 -12.68
C CYS A 43 -18.00 1.72 -13.55
N LYS A 44 -17.55 1.92 -14.79
CA LYS A 44 -17.17 0.81 -15.69
C LYS A 44 -16.15 -0.09 -15.02
N SER A 45 -16.30 -1.40 -15.20
CA SER A 45 -15.35 -2.38 -14.68
C SER A 45 -13.96 -2.13 -15.29
N LYS A 46 -12.95 -1.95 -14.45
CA LYS A 46 -11.56 -2.09 -14.88
C LYS A 46 -11.20 -3.57 -14.74
N LYS A 47 -11.08 -4.28 -15.86
CA LYS A 47 -10.66 -5.69 -15.84
C LYS A 47 -9.15 -5.73 -15.61
N TYR A 48 -8.76 -6.35 -14.51
CA TYR A 48 -7.38 -6.72 -14.24
C TYR A 48 -7.30 -8.25 -14.16
N ASN A 49 -6.20 -8.85 -14.60
CA ASN A 49 -5.94 -10.28 -14.45
C ASN A 49 -5.60 -10.60 -12.99
N PHE A 50 -6.60 -10.54 -12.13
CA PHE A 50 -6.45 -10.67 -10.69
C PHE A 50 -6.97 -12.00 -10.16
N LYS A 51 -6.08 -12.66 -9.41
CA LYS A 51 -6.43 -13.73 -8.47
C LYS A 51 -7.20 -13.17 -7.28
N ILE A 52 -7.91 -14.03 -6.57
CA ILE A 52 -8.70 -13.65 -5.39
C ILE A 52 -7.87 -12.92 -4.30
N LEU A 53 -6.61 -13.33 -4.11
CA LEU A 53 -5.69 -12.67 -3.17
C LEU A 53 -5.44 -11.21 -3.54
N HIS A 54 -5.45 -10.87 -4.83
CA HIS A 54 -5.26 -9.50 -5.27
C HIS A 54 -6.44 -8.61 -4.88
N LEU A 55 -7.66 -9.12 -5.10
CA LEU A 55 -8.89 -8.44 -4.71
C LEU A 55 -8.97 -8.23 -3.19
N LYS A 56 -8.56 -9.25 -2.41
CA LYS A 56 -8.46 -9.17 -0.95
C LYS A 56 -7.51 -8.07 -0.50
N ASN A 57 -6.30 -8.01 -1.09
CA ASN A 57 -5.31 -6.98 -0.74
C ASN A 57 -5.76 -5.57 -1.15
N LYS A 58 -6.41 -5.40 -2.30
CA LYS A 58 -6.99 -4.11 -2.72
C LYS A 58 -8.03 -3.64 -1.72
N LYS A 59 -8.97 -4.52 -1.35
CA LYS A 59 -10.00 -4.21 -0.35
C LYS A 59 -9.39 -3.84 0.99
N LEU A 60 -8.44 -4.62 1.49
CA LEU A 60 -7.80 -4.33 2.78
C LEU A 60 -7.11 -2.97 2.80
N LEU A 61 -6.38 -2.60 1.74
CA LEU A 61 -5.78 -1.28 1.62
C LEU A 61 -6.83 -0.18 1.57
N PHE A 62 -7.84 -0.32 0.71
CA PHE A 62 -8.88 0.67 0.55
C PHE A 62 -9.66 0.91 1.86
N ASP A 63 -10.13 -0.16 2.50
CA ASP A 63 -10.86 -0.06 3.77
C ASP A 63 -9.97 0.58 4.85
N PHE A 64 -8.68 0.22 4.93
CA PHE A 64 -7.74 0.85 5.87
C PHE A 64 -7.65 2.37 5.65
N LEU A 65 -7.50 2.80 4.39
CA LEU A 65 -7.34 4.22 4.05
C LEU A 65 -8.61 5.03 4.36
N GLU A 66 -9.79 4.50 4.01
CA GLU A 66 -11.08 5.13 4.31
C GLU A 66 -11.32 5.28 5.82
N TYR A 67 -10.95 4.25 6.60
CA TYR A 67 -11.17 4.22 8.04
C TYR A 67 -9.97 4.68 8.87
N TYR A 68 -8.90 5.18 8.24
CA TYR A 68 -7.67 5.55 8.93
C TYR A 68 -7.90 6.59 10.05
N HIS A 69 -8.73 7.61 9.79
CA HIS A 69 -9.07 8.61 10.80
C HIS A 69 -9.70 8.00 12.06
N ARG A 70 -10.60 7.03 11.91
CA ARG A 70 -11.24 6.33 13.05
C ARG A 70 -10.26 5.43 13.77
N ILE A 71 -9.35 4.78 13.03
CA ILE A 71 -8.28 3.98 13.62
C ILE A 71 -7.40 4.87 14.49
N LYS A 72 -7.06 6.08 14.01
CA LYS A 72 -6.30 7.08 14.76
C LYS A 72 -7.01 7.50 16.04
N GLU A 73 -8.29 7.87 15.97
CA GLU A 73 -9.11 8.18 17.15
C GLU A 73 -9.13 7.03 18.17
N LYS A 74 -9.18 5.79 17.71
CA LYS A 74 -9.15 4.60 18.57
C LYS A 74 -7.78 4.32 19.19
N ILE A 75 -6.69 4.67 18.51
CA ILE A 75 -5.34 4.63 19.07
C ILE A 75 -5.17 5.70 20.15
N ASP A 76 -5.69 6.91 19.91
CA ASP A 76 -5.56 8.02 20.86
C ASP A 76 -6.40 7.84 22.12
N ALA A 77 -7.61 7.27 21.99
CA ALA A 77 -8.50 7.01 23.13
C ALA A 77 -8.36 5.60 23.73
N GLY A 78 -7.53 4.74 23.14
CA GLY A 78 -7.46 3.31 23.44
C GLY A 78 -6.62 2.97 24.66
N THR A 79 -6.82 1.76 25.17
CA THR A 79 -5.90 1.15 26.15
C THR A 79 -4.60 0.69 25.46
N ASN A 80 -3.58 0.34 26.25
CA ASN A 80 -2.35 -0.24 25.70
C ASN A 80 -2.61 -1.48 24.82
N ASP A 81 -3.57 -2.33 25.21
CA ASP A 81 -3.93 -3.52 24.44
C ASP A 81 -4.59 -3.17 23.11
N ASP A 82 -5.44 -2.14 23.10
CA ASP A 82 -6.04 -1.61 21.87
C ASP A 82 -4.96 -1.07 20.93
N ILE A 83 -4.04 -0.26 21.45
CA ILE A 83 -2.92 0.30 20.69
C ILE A 83 -2.11 -0.83 20.07
N ILE A 84 -1.73 -1.85 20.84
CA ILE A 84 -0.98 -3.02 20.32
C ILE A 84 -1.75 -3.71 19.19
N LYS A 85 -3.06 -3.90 19.34
CA LYS A 85 -3.91 -4.53 18.33
C LYS A 85 -3.97 -3.70 17.05
N TYR A 86 -4.17 -2.39 17.15
CA TYR A 86 -4.18 -1.51 15.99
C TYR A 86 -2.82 -1.41 15.32
N CYS A 87 -1.72 -1.32 16.09
CA CYS A 87 -0.37 -1.31 15.55
C CYS A 87 -0.04 -2.59 14.78
N LYS A 88 -0.47 -3.77 15.25
CA LYS A 88 -0.34 -5.04 14.51
C LYS A 88 -1.12 -5.02 13.20
N TYR A 89 -2.32 -4.43 13.20
CA TYR A 89 -3.13 -4.28 11.98
C TYR A 89 -2.47 -3.33 10.97
N ILE A 90 -2.00 -2.16 11.42
CA ILE A 90 -1.29 -1.16 10.60
C ILE A 90 -0.03 -1.77 10.00
N GLU A 91 0.78 -2.48 10.79
CA GLU A 91 1.98 -3.18 10.32
C GLU A 91 1.65 -4.13 9.16
N LYS A 92 0.56 -4.91 9.27
CA LYS A 92 0.11 -5.81 8.21
C LYS A 92 -0.23 -5.07 6.93
N ILE A 93 -0.92 -3.92 7.02
CA ILE A 93 -1.28 -3.12 5.85
C ILE A 93 -0.04 -2.53 5.18
N PHE A 94 0.91 -2.02 5.96
CA PHE A 94 2.17 -1.47 5.44
C PHE A 94 3.00 -2.55 4.74
N LYS A 95 3.02 -3.79 5.26
CA LYS A 95 3.63 -4.94 4.57
C LYS A 95 2.95 -5.24 3.23
N ILE A 96 1.63 -5.24 3.18
CA ILE A 96 0.87 -5.45 1.92
C ILE A 96 1.25 -4.38 0.88
N TYR A 97 1.24 -3.11 1.29
CA TYR A 97 1.66 -2.01 0.41
C TYR A 97 3.09 -2.21 -0.10
N LYS A 98 4.04 -2.57 0.79
CA LYS A 98 5.44 -2.84 0.46
C LYS A 98 5.59 -3.93 -0.61
N GLU A 99 4.88 -5.04 -0.44
CA GLU A 99 4.92 -6.14 -1.40
C GLU A 99 4.37 -5.75 -2.78
N ILE A 100 3.31 -4.91 -2.81
CA ILE A 100 2.69 -4.46 -4.07
C ILE A 100 3.68 -3.61 -4.88
N ILE A 101 4.36 -2.67 -4.24
CA ILE A 101 5.33 -1.80 -4.91
C ILE A 101 6.55 -2.58 -5.41
N GLN A 102 6.98 -3.63 -4.69
CA GLN A 102 8.12 -4.45 -5.10
C GLN A 102 7.82 -5.42 -6.22
N LYS A 103 6.64 -6.06 -6.19
CA LYS A 103 6.25 -7.03 -7.24
C LYS A 103 5.91 -6.35 -8.58
N HIS A 104 6.13 -5.03 -8.69
CA HIS A 104 5.86 -4.18 -9.85
C HIS A 104 4.43 -4.33 -10.40
N LYS A 105 3.47 -4.69 -9.52
CA LYS A 105 2.05 -4.84 -9.89
C LYS A 105 1.31 -3.49 -9.86
N PHE A 106 1.99 -2.42 -10.26
CA PHE A 106 1.52 -1.04 -10.16
C PHE A 106 0.22 -0.78 -10.92
N HIS A 107 0.08 -1.32 -12.14
CA HIS A 107 -1.07 -1.03 -13.00
C HIS A 107 -2.41 -1.43 -12.38
N GLY A 108 -2.40 -2.49 -11.59
CA GLY A 108 -3.60 -3.00 -10.94
C GLY A 108 -3.93 -2.33 -9.62
N TYR A 109 -2.97 -1.63 -8.99
CA TYR A 109 -3.09 -1.05 -7.65
C TYR A 109 -2.89 0.47 -7.63
N ARG A 110 -2.94 1.12 -8.80
CA ARG A 110 -2.58 2.53 -8.94
C ARG A 110 -3.39 3.42 -8.02
N GLU A 111 -4.70 3.18 -7.94
CA GLU A 111 -5.59 3.96 -7.10
C GLU A 111 -5.26 3.83 -5.61
N GLU A 112 -5.05 2.60 -5.12
CA GLU A 112 -4.76 2.39 -3.69
C GLU A 112 -3.34 2.83 -3.32
N ILE A 113 -2.37 2.68 -4.24
CA ILE A 113 -1.00 3.20 -4.06
C ILE A 113 -1.02 4.72 -3.94
N ASN A 114 -1.70 5.41 -4.87
CA ASN A 114 -1.78 6.86 -4.86
C ASN A 114 -2.49 7.35 -3.59
N TYR A 115 -3.58 6.69 -3.18
CA TYR A 115 -4.29 7.06 -1.97
C TYR A 115 -3.43 6.85 -0.72
N PHE A 116 -2.76 5.70 -0.59
CA PHE A 116 -1.81 5.45 0.49
C PHE A 116 -0.73 6.53 0.60
N GLN A 117 -0.16 6.92 -0.54
CA GLN A 117 0.89 7.93 -0.59
C GLN A 117 0.40 9.32 -0.20
N SER A 118 -0.81 9.68 -0.61
CA SER A 118 -1.39 10.97 -0.24
C SER A 118 -1.53 11.13 1.29
N ILE A 119 -1.66 10.02 2.03
CA ILE A 119 -1.74 10.02 3.49
C ILE A 119 -0.35 9.88 4.13
N PHE A 120 0.55 9.05 3.60
CA PHE A 120 1.74 8.61 4.36
C PHE A 120 3.10 9.00 3.78
N LEU A 121 3.21 9.71 2.66
CA LEU A 121 4.52 10.07 2.09
C LEU A 121 5.47 10.70 3.15
N PRO A 122 6.80 10.51 3.04
CA PRO A 122 7.77 10.70 4.15
C PRO A 122 7.80 12.07 4.83
N GLU A 123 7.27 13.11 4.18
CA GLU A 123 7.17 14.47 4.72
C GLU A 123 5.82 14.73 5.43
N ASN A 124 4.95 13.72 5.50
CA ASN A 124 3.62 13.80 6.09
C ASN A 124 3.65 13.46 7.58
N GLU A 125 3.00 14.30 8.39
CA GLU A 125 2.83 14.18 9.83
C GLU A 125 2.20 12.83 10.25
N GLU A 126 1.37 12.23 9.40
CA GLU A 126 0.69 10.97 9.71
C GLU A 126 1.64 9.78 9.83
N LEU A 127 2.68 9.70 8.98
CA LEU A 127 3.67 8.63 9.08
C LEU A 127 4.52 8.79 10.34
N ILE A 128 4.86 10.03 10.70
CA ILE A 128 5.61 10.34 11.93
C ILE A 128 4.77 9.98 13.16
N TYR A 129 3.50 10.38 13.16
CA TYR A 129 2.53 10.03 14.19
C TYR A 129 2.46 8.51 14.41
N LEU A 130 2.31 7.73 13.34
CA LEU A 130 2.24 6.27 13.44
C LEU A 130 3.53 5.64 13.95
N ASN A 131 4.71 6.13 13.55
CA ASN A 131 5.97 5.61 14.09
C ASN A 131 6.10 5.88 15.60
N ASN A 132 5.60 7.03 16.07
CA ASN A 132 5.64 7.37 17.51
C ASN A 132 4.66 6.54 18.33
N LYS A 133 3.44 6.29 17.81
CA LYS A 133 2.41 5.50 18.50
C LYS A 133 2.61 3.99 18.38
N CYS A 134 3.24 3.55 17.29
CA CYS A 134 3.53 2.14 17.01
C CYS A 134 5.04 1.93 16.87
N PRO A 135 5.80 1.99 17.99
CA PRO A 135 7.23 1.74 17.96
C PRO A 135 7.54 0.31 17.49
N ASP A 136 8.77 0.12 17.00
CA ASP A 136 9.32 -1.18 16.59
C ASP A 136 8.57 -1.88 15.43
N LYS A 137 7.80 -1.12 14.65
CA LYS A 137 7.06 -1.62 13.46
C LYS A 137 7.71 -1.30 12.12
N CYS A 138 8.84 -0.59 12.13
CA CYS A 138 9.60 -0.17 10.95
C CYS A 138 8.75 0.57 9.88
N LEU A 139 7.66 1.24 10.29
CA LEU A 139 6.73 1.88 9.33
C LEU A 139 7.44 2.94 8.48
N HIS A 140 8.40 3.66 9.07
CA HIS A 140 9.25 4.63 8.37
C HIS A 140 10.03 4.05 7.16
N LEU A 141 10.27 2.73 7.11
CA LEU A 141 10.98 2.07 6.00
C LEU A 141 10.07 1.69 4.82
N VAL A 142 8.77 1.97 4.89
CA VAL A 142 7.80 1.53 3.89
C VAL A 142 8.12 2.05 2.48
N PHE A 143 8.62 3.27 2.35
CA PHE A 143 9.02 3.86 1.07
C PHE A 143 10.48 3.59 0.66
N ASN A 144 11.27 2.97 1.53
CA ASN A 144 12.68 2.73 1.25
C ASN A 144 12.86 1.63 0.19
N LYS A 145 13.29 1.98 -1.02
CA LYS A 145 13.46 1.03 -2.13
C LYS A 145 14.56 -0.02 -1.90
N LYS A 146 15.52 0.23 -0.99
CA LYS A 146 16.65 -0.69 -0.73
C LYS A 146 16.23 -1.96 -0.02
N TYR A 147 15.13 -1.92 0.74
CA TYR A 147 14.67 -3.07 1.53
C TYR A 147 13.49 -3.76 0.88
N GLU A 148 13.60 -5.09 0.69
CA GLU A 148 12.50 -5.92 0.22
C GLU A 148 11.41 -6.09 1.30
N LYS A 149 11.76 -6.09 2.58
CA LYS A 149 10.77 -6.21 3.64
C LYS A 149 10.54 -4.86 4.32
N LEU A 150 9.39 -4.71 4.96
CA LEU A 150 9.10 -3.54 5.78
C LEU A 150 10.06 -3.44 6.97
N CYS A 151 10.28 -4.55 7.66
CA CYS A 151 11.29 -4.71 8.69
C CYS A 151 12.38 -5.65 8.14
N PRO A 152 13.46 -5.12 7.57
CA PRO A 152 14.60 -5.93 7.17
C PRO A 152 15.32 -6.48 8.41
N THR A 153 15.78 -7.73 8.34
CA THR A 153 16.79 -8.26 9.28
C THR A 153 18.19 -7.90 8.76
N ASP A 154 19.24 -8.07 9.58
CA ASP A 154 20.62 -7.79 9.16
C ASP A 154 21.07 -8.61 7.93
N GLU A 155 20.40 -9.74 7.67
CA GLU A 155 20.60 -10.59 6.49
C GLU A 155 19.90 -10.06 5.22
N ASP A 156 18.93 -9.15 5.34
CA ASP A 156 18.16 -8.57 4.22
C ASP A 156 18.88 -7.39 3.53
N LYS A 157 20.12 -7.05 3.92
CA LYS A 157 20.96 -6.03 3.26
C LYS A 157 21.60 -6.57 1.97
N VAL A 158 20.81 -6.96 0.96
CA VAL A 158 21.35 -7.32 -0.35
C VAL A 158 20.50 -6.77 -1.49
N ILE A 159 20.87 -5.60 -2.01
CA ILE A 159 20.94 -5.38 -3.47
C ILE A 159 22.21 -4.58 -3.77
N SER A 160 23.11 -5.22 -4.51
CA SER A 160 24.38 -4.72 -5.03
C SER A 160 24.20 -3.41 -5.82
N VAL A 161 24.78 -2.32 -5.30
CA VAL A 161 25.18 -1.17 -6.12
C VAL A 161 26.35 -1.64 -6.97
N LYS A 162 26.24 -1.52 -8.30
CA LYS A 162 27.41 -1.72 -9.19
C LYS A 162 28.45 -0.66 -8.80
N GLU A 163 29.58 -1.11 -8.24
CA GLU A 163 30.69 -0.26 -7.84
C GLU A 163 31.29 0.48 -9.05
N GLY A 164 31.37 1.81 -8.94
CA GLY A 164 32.42 2.63 -9.53
C GLY A 164 33.41 3.03 -8.42
N PRO A 165 34.68 3.34 -8.74
CA PRO A 165 35.79 3.21 -7.79
C PRO A 165 35.84 4.30 -6.71
N LYS A 166 36.45 3.90 -5.57
CA LYS A 166 36.56 4.53 -4.25
C LYS A 166 37.30 5.89 -4.21
N SER A 167 36.91 6.76 -3.27
CA SER A 167 37.81 7.61 -2.45
C SER A 167 37.09 8.16 -1.20
N CYS A 168 37.85 8.66 -0.22
CA CYS A 168 37.73 8.44 1.24
C CYS A 168 36.95 9.47 2.10
N GLU A 169 36.53 8.96 3.28
CA GLU A 169 36.49 9.54 4.66
C GLU A 169 35.91 10.93 4.96
N ASN A 170 34.77 10.96 5.70
CA ASN A 170 34.67 11.38 7.12
C ASN A 170 33.19 11.39 7.58
N SER A 171 32.90 10.82 8.77
CA SER A 171 31.61 10.91 9.50
C SER A 171 31.73 12.06 10.52
N PRO A 172 30.69 12.87 10.85
CA PRO A 172 29.52 12.40 11.62
C PRO A 172 28.12 12.91 11.18
N THR A 173 27.18 11.97 11.10
CA THR A 173 25.83 12.05 11.71
C THR A 173 24.79 13.09 11.25
N LEU A 174 24.75 13.50 9.97
CA LEU A 174 23.60 14.29 9.45
C LEU A 174 23.20 14.00 7.99
N SER A 175 23.87 13.06 7.32
CA SER A 175 23.64 12.75 5.89
C SER A 175 22.62 11.64 5.62
N ILE A 176 22.33 10.77 6.60
CA ILE A 176 21.46 9.58 6.39
C ILE A 176 20.00 9.98 6.09
N LEU A 177 19.53 11.13 6.59
CA LEU A 177 18.16 11.61 6.34
C LEU A 177 17.95 12.16 4.92
N LYS A 178 19.00 12.67 4.25
CA LYS A 178 18.86 13.26 2.91
C LYS A 178 18.92 12.23 1.79
N ASP A 179 19.72 11.17 1.93
CA ASP A 179 19.80 10.08 0.96
C ASP A 179 18.54 9.17 0.96
N SER A 180 17.66 9.36 1.93
CA SER A 180 16.37 8.66 2.08
C SER A 180 15.27 9.22 1.19
N ILE A 181 15.48 10.39 0.60
CA ILE A 181 14.46 11.15 -0.12
C ILE A 181 14.60 10.87 -1.63
N GLY A 182 14.19 9.66 -2.03
CA GLY A 182 14.00 9.28 -3.43
C GLY A 182 12.71 9.87 -4.04
N ILE A 183 12.31 11.08 -3.64
CA ILE A 183 11.06 11.71 -4.07
C ILE A 183 11.11 12.06 -5.57
N ASP A 184 12.27 12.44 -6.09
CA ASP A 184 12.41 13.01 -7.43
C ASP A 184 12.20 11.98 -8.56
N GLU A 185 12.46 10.70 -8.29
CA GLU A 185 12.20 9.61 -9.22
C GLU A 185 10.76 9.05 -9.07
N TYR A 186 10.13 9.22 -7.89
CA TYR A 186 8.76 8.79 -7.67
C TYR A 186 7.78 9.68 -8.43
N VAL A 187 7.99 10.99 -8.46
CA VAL A 187 7.17 11.91 -9.27
C VAL A 187 7.30 11.58 -10.77
N ARG A 188 8.49 11.22 -11.24
CA ARG A 188 8.78 11.03 -12.67
C ARG A 188 8.14 9.78 -13.30
N TYR A 189 7.80 8.76 -12.51
CA TYR A 189 7.09 7.55 -13.00
C TYR A 189 5.57 7.71 -13.11
N PHE A 190 4.99 8.77 -12.54
CA PHE A 190 3.53 8.92 -12.43
C PHE A 190 2.98 10.23 -13.04
N SER A 191 3.84 11.03 -13.70
CA SER A 191 3.49 12.16 -14.59
C SER A 191 3.02 11.69 -15.97
#